data_AF-A0AA39HH41-F1
#
_entry.id   AF-A0AA39HH41-F1
#
_cell.length_a   1.000
_cell.length_b   1.000
_cell.length_c   1.000
_cell.angle_alpha   90.00
_cell.angle_beta   90.00
_cell.angle_gamma   90.00
#
_symmetry.space_group_name_H-M   'P 1'
#
loop_
_entity.id
_entity.type
_entity.pdbx_description
1 polymer ?
#
loop_
_entity_poly.entity_id
_entity_poly.type
_entity_poly.pdbx_seq_one_letter_code
_entity_poly.pdbx_strand_id
1 'polypeptide(L)'
;MCEIYFPNASDLFLYTLWSSFEFSSLPINMNSAKLRIDPAKNCLFVGKFLDEKKTTVEELKALPYALTTLVIQSKETAQKKRRTSLGFLKKLLRKREKRIDIHELFFLEACKTIREIWVVDPYADLDDVLKHPILINNTDSFSFASFTQKVCDFLIVHKRVRHLSIGEVRAPGLATVVKANPSLEYLFIRYQLLAIDVLSFVELLFATKHKPCVIDCMRCSDSREICSFLRHKGFVLETSFDSEDHTIIRATHLKHADYFVEIAFRRTLTIYALRTAEVIKTRH
;
A
#
# COMPACT_ATOMS: atom_id res chain seq x y z
N MET A 1 31.69 -26.34 20.49
CA MET A 1 31.91 -25.13 19.69
C MET A 1 30.92 -25.22 18.53
N CYS A 2 29.75 -24.58 18.63
CA CYS A 2 28.71 -24.66 17.61
C CYS A 2 28.93 -23.54 16.61
N GLU A 3 29.35 -23.90 15.41
CA GLU A 3 29.36 -23.00 14.26
C GLU A 3 27.90 -22.79 13.81
N ILE A 4 27.39 -21.58 14.01
CA ILE A 4 26.12 -21.14 13.47
C ILE A 4 26.38 -20.74 12.02
N TYR A 5 26.01 -21.62 11.09
CA TYR A 5 26.06 -21.34 9.65
C TYR A 5 24.76 -20.68 9.22
N PHE A 6 24.85 -19.44 8.75
CA PHE A 6 23.72 -18.70 8.18
C PHE A 6 23.57 -19.08 6.69
N PRO A 7 22.44 -19.66 6.25
CA PRO A 7 22.19 -19.87 4.83
C PRO A 7 21.81 -18.52 4.19
N ASN A 8 22.41 -18.23 3.04
CA ASN A 8 22.10 -17.19 2.04
C ASN A 8 21.66 -15.79 2.54
N ALA A 9 22.48 -14.78 2.22
CA ALA A 9 22.29 -13.37 2.56
C ALA A 9 20.95 -12.74 2.09
N SER A 10 20.23 -13.36 1.13
CA SER A 10 18.92 -12.89 0.67
C SER A 10 17.77 -13.20 1.64
N ASP A 11 17.85 -14.32 2.36
CA ASP A 11 16.82 -14.72 3.34
C ASP A 11 17.08 -14.07 4.70
N LEU A 12 18.36 -13.84 5.02
CA LEU A 12 18.77 -13.09 6.21
C LEU A 12 18.33 -11.62 6.15
N PHE A 13 18.20 -11.05 4.95
CA PHE A 13 17.77 -9.67 4.73
C PHE A 13 16.29 -9.46 5.12
N LEU A 14 15.43 -10.45 4.87
CA LEU A 14 14.04 -10.42 5.31
C LEU A 14 13.92 -10.51 6.83
N TYR A 15 14.78 -11.31 7.49
CA TYR A 15 14.76 -11.48 8.95
C TYR A 15 15.36 -10.28 9.71
N THR A 16 16.44 -9.66 9.22
CA THR A 16 17.03 -8.47 9.87
C THR A 16 16.22 -7.19 9.67
N LEU A 17 15.38 -7.11 8.62
CA LEU A 17 14.39 -6.04 8.50
C LEU A 17 13.27 -6.16 9.54
N TRP A 18 12.97 -7.35 10.08
CA TRP A 18 11.80 -7.55 10.95
C TRP A 18 11.99 -7.17 12.41
N SER A 19 13.19 -7.29 12.97
CA SER A 19 13.45 -6.97 14.38
C SER A 19 13.66 -5.48 14.66
N SER A 20 13.60 -4.62 13.64
CA SER A 20 13.91 -3.19 13.77
C SER A 20 12.80 -2.27 13.27
N PHE A 21 11.68 -2.83 12.81
CA PHE A 21 10.56 -2.04 12.32
C PHE A 21 9.58 -1.73 13.46
N GLU A 22 9.86 -0.63 14.17
CA GLU A 22 8.82 0.10 14.90
C GLU A 22 7.81 0.68 13.88
N PHE A 23 6.81 -0.12 13.48
CA PHE A 23 5.74 0.22 12.54
C PHE A 23 4.70 1.22 13.10
N SER A 24 5.16 2.34 13.66
CA SER A 24 4.27 3.48 13.98
C SER A 24 4.19 4.51 12.85
N SER A 25 4.98 4.35 11.80
CA SER A 25 4.83 5.07 10.54
C SER A 25 5.58 4.30 9.45
N LEU A 26 4.96 4.09 8.27
CA LEU A 26 5.76 3.93 7.04
C LEU A 26 6.84 5.03 7.08
N PRO A 27 8.11 4.79 6.67
CA PRO A 27 9.10 5.84 6.66
C PRO A 27 8.64 6.89 5.65
N ILE A 28 7.87 7.87 6.13
CA ILE A 28 7.64 9.09 5.41
C ILE A 28 9.03 9.69 5.34
N ASN A 29 9.66 9.58 4.17
CA ASN A 29 10.86 10.34 3.92
C ASN A 29 10.45 11.82 3.92
N MET A 30 10.40 12.43 5.10
CA MET A 30 9.96 13.81 5.31
C MET A 30 10.91 14.81 4.66
N ASN A 31 12.05 14.33 4.14
CA ASN A 31 13.10 15.12 3.54
C ASN A 31 13.06 15.18 2.01
N SER A 32 12.28 14.34 1.32
CA SER A 32 12.17 14.41 -0.13
C SER A 32 11.17 15.48 -0.56
N ALA A 33 11.45 16.17 -1.67
CA ALA A 33 10.56 17.17 -2.22
C ALA A 33 9.27 16.51 -2.72
N LYS A 34 8.12 16.97 -2.22
CA LYS A 34 6.80 16.45 -2.57
C LYS A 34 6.07 17.41 -3.48
N LEU A 35 5.30 16.86 -4.41
CA LEU A 35 4.29 17.59 -5.16
C LEU A 35 2.94 17.29 -4.55
N ARG A 36 2.23 18.30 -4.06
CA ARG A 36 0.85 18.16 -3.59
C ARG A 36 -0.13 18.81 -4.55
N ILE A 37 -1.21 18.11 -4.84
CA ILE A 37 -2.33 18.58 -5.65
C ILE A 37 -3.54 18.73 -4.75
N ASP A 38 -4.13 19.93 -4.76
CA ASP A 38 -5.45 20.19 -4.18
C ASP A 38 -6.48 20.22 -5.32
N PRO A 39 -7.18 19.10 -5.58
CA PRO A 39 -8.12 18.99 -6.70
C PRO A 39 -9.32 19.92 -6.54
N ALA A 40 -9.78 20.16 -5.30
CA ALA A 40 -10.92 21.02 -5.02
C ALA A 40 -10.63 22.50 -5.28
N LYS A 41 -9.37 22.93 -5.09
CA LYS A 41 -8.92 24.30 -5.34
C LYS A 41 -8.16 24.47 -6.65
N ASN A 42 -7.94 23.39 -7.41
CA ASN A 42 -7.15 23.38 -8.63
C ASN A 42 -5.77 24.04 -8.43
N CYS A 43 -5.04 23.61 -7.39
CA CYS A 43 -3.76 24.23 -7.00
C CYS A 43 -2.66 23.19 -6.80
N LEU A 44 -1.43 23.59 -7.13
CA LEU A 44 -0.21 22.82 -6.93
C LEU A 44 0.61 23.40 -5.79
N PHE A 45 1.30 22.53 -5.06
CA PHE A 45 2.23 22.90 -4.02
C PHE A 45 3.47 22.04 -4.10
N VAL A 46 4.64 22.63 -3.88
CA VAL A 46 5.93 21.92 -3.83
C VAL A 46 6.65 22.26 -2.54
N GLY A 47 7.22 21.24 -1.90
CA GLY A 47 8.07 21.42 -0.74
C GLY A 47 8.05 20.23 0.19
N LYS A 48 8.54 20.45 1.41
CA LYS A 48 8.38 19.51 2.53
C LYS A 48 7.00 19.74 3.18
N PHE A 49 6.48 18.75 3.90
CA PHE A 49 5.11 18.75 4.44
C PHE A 49 4.72 20.03 5.21
N LEU A 50 5.67 20.65 5.93
CA LEU A 50 5.45 21.89 6.68
C LEU A 50 5.86 23.17 5.93
N ASP A 51 6.61 23.05 4.82
CA ASP A 51 7.23 24.16 4.07
C ASP A 51 6.73 24.23 2.62
N GLU A 52 5.49 23.80 2.37
CA GLU A 52 4.93 23.76 1.04
C GLU A 52 4.70 25.17 0.47
N LYS A 53 5.26 25.42 -0.73
CA LYS A 53 5.03 26.64 -1.49
C LYS A 53 4.02 26.37 -2.60
N LYS A 54 3.02 27.25 -2.74
CA LYS A 54 2.11 27.21 -3.89
C LYS A 54 2.92 27.44 -5.17
N THR A 55 2.66 26.64 -6.20
CA THR A 55 3.39 26.70 -7.47
C THR A 55 2.47 26.60 -8.68
N THR A 56 3.01 26.83 -9.88
CA THR A 56 2.33 26.65 -11.18
C THR A 56 2.99 25.55 -12.01
N VAL A 57 2.34 25.11 -13.09
CA VAL A 57 2.90 24.09 -14.00
C VAL A 57 4.16 24.61 -14.71
N GLU A 58 4.21 25.91 -15.02
CA GLU A 58 5.36 26.56 -15.64
C GLU A 58 6.57 26.58 -14.69
N GLU A 59 6.33 26.86 -13.41
CA GLU A 59 7.38 26.79 -12.38
C GLU A 59 7.89 25.36 -12.20
N LEU A 60 7.00 24.35 -12.24
CA LEU A 60 7.39 22.93 -12.18
C LEU A 60 8.35 22.54 -13.32
N LYS A 61 8.20 23.12 -14.51
CA LYS A 61 9.09 22.86 -15.66
C LYS A 61 10.52 23.37 -15.42
N ALA A 62 10.66 24.41 -14.59
CA ALA A 62 11.94 25.06 -14.30
C ALA A 62 12.58 24.58 -12.98
N LEU A 63 11.99 23.60 -12.29
CA LEU A 63 12.51 23.13 -11.01
C LEU A 63 13.88 22.46 -11.17
N PRO A 64 14.88 22.85 -10.35
CA PRO A 64 16.22 22.27 -10.44
C PRO A 64 16.35 20.93 -9.69
N TYR A 65 15.29 20.46 -9.02
CA TYR A 65 15.27 19.23 -8.25
C TYR A 65 14.09 18.34 -8.62
N ALA A 66 14.30 17.04 -8.46
CA ALA A 66 13.34 16.01 -8.82
C ALA A 66 12.42 15.66 -7.65
N LEU A 67 11.14 15.42 -7.94
CA LEU A 67 10.10 15.11 -6.95
C LEU A 67 9.99 13.59 -6.81
N THR A 68 9.90 13.07 -5.59
CA THR A 68 9.81 11.62 -5.36
C THR A 68 8.40 11.14 -5.07
N THR A 69 7.55 12.03 -4.56
CA THR A 69 6.23 11.69 -4.02
C THR A 69 5.19 12.68 -4.51
N LEU A 70 4.08 12.15 -5.02
CA LEU A 70 2.87 12.89 -5.35
C LEU A 70 1.84 12.70 -4.24
N VAL A 71 1.29 13.79 -3.71
CA VAL A 71 0.22 13.77 -2.72
C VAL A 71 -1.03 14.39 -3.32
N ILE A 72 -2.13 13.67 -3.35
CA ILE A 72 -3.45 14.16 -3.75
C ILE A 72 -4.25 14.36 -2.47
N GLN A 73 -4.45 15.63 -2.13
CA GLN A 73 -5.12 16.03 -0.90
C GLN A 73 -5.76 17.42 -1.07
N SER A 74 -7.08 17.45 -0.92
CA SER A 74 -7.91 18.61 -0.79
C SER A 74 -7.70 19.20 0.60
N LYS A 75 -7.40 20.50 0.69
CA LYS A 75 -7.48 21.18 1.98
C LYS A 75 -8.95 21.25 2.39
N GLU A 76 -9.37 20.40 3.33
CA GLU A 76 -10.61 20.58 4.06
C GLU A 76 -10.70 22.05 4.50
N THR A 77 -11.62 22.80 3.92
CA THR A 77 -12.02 24.05 4.54
C THR A 77 -12.92 23.68 5.71
N ALA A 78 -12.31 23.47 6.88
CA ALA A 78 -12.98 23.65 8.14
C ALA A 78 -13.36 25.13 8.30
N GLN A 79 -14.26 25.65 7.46
CA GLN A 79 -14.81 26.99 7.62
C GLN A 79 -16.22 27.06 7.06
N LYS A 80 -17.13 27.03 8.04
CA LYS A 80 -18.53 27.40 7.99
C LYS A 80 -18.86 28.43 6.89
N LYS A 81 -19.92 28.10 6.16
CA LYS A 81 -20.84 28.97 5.41
C LYS A 81 -20.76 30.46 5.85
N ARG A 82 -20.08 31.30 5.06
CA ARG A 82 -20.49 32.69 4.84
C ARG A 82 -20.65 32.89 3.34
N ARG A 83 -21.89 32.78 2.86
CA ARG A 83 -22.29 33.17 1.50
C ARG A 83 -22.13 34.69 1.39
N THR A 84 -20.97 35.15 0.92
CA THR A 84 -20.82 36.50 0.37
C THR A 84 -20.98 36.42 -1.15
N SER A 85 -21.52 37.47 -1.77
CA SER A 85 -21.71 37.61 -3.23
C SER A 85 -20.42 37.40 -4.05
N LEU A 86 -19.25 37.57 -3.43
CA LEU A 86 -17.92 37.22 -3.95
C LEU A 86 -17.72 35.71 -4.20
N GLY A 87 -18.49 34.85 -3.53
CA GLY A 87 -18.46 33.40 -3.72
C GLY A 87 -18.97 32.97 -5.09
N PHE A 88 -19.92 33.72 -5.68
CA PHE A 88 -20.44 33.45 -7.02
C PHE A 88 -19.42 33.79 -8.10
N LEU A 89 -18.77 34.96 -7.99
CA LEU A 89 -17.66 35.38 -8.87
C LEU A 89 -16.47 34.44 -8.78
N LYS A 90 -16.04 34.05 -7.57
CA LYS A 90 -14.98 33.03 -7.40
C LYS A 90 -15.37 31.68 -7.99
N LYS A 91 -16.64 31.27 -7.90
CA LYS A 91 -17.14 30.01 -8.48
C LYS A 91 -17.17 30.07 -10.01
N LEU A 92 -17.54 31.21 -10.60
CA LEU A 92 -17.52 31.44 -12.05
C LEU A 92 -16.09 31.49 -12.60
N LEU A 93 -15.16 32.16 -11.92
CA LEU A 93 -13.75 32.20 -12.30
C LEU A 93 -13.12 30.81 -12.23
N ARG A 94 -13.38 30.04 -11.17
CA ARG A 94 -12.95 28.64 -11.05
C ARG A 94 -13.49 27.72 -12.15
N LYS A 95 -14.67 28.01 -12.70
CA LYS A 95 -15.22 27.26 -13.84
C LYS A 95 -14.48 27.54 -15.16
N ARG A 96 -13.73 28.65 -15.25
CA ARG A 96 -12.97 29.02 -16.46
C ARG A 96 -11.51 28.56 -16.41
N GLU A 97 -10.96 28.25 -15.24
CA GLU A 97 -9.59 27.71 -15.13
C GLU A 97 -9.54 26.26 -15.65
N LYS A 98 -8.57 25.96 -16.55
CA LYS A 98 -8.28 24.59 -16.97
C LYS A 98 -7.92 23.79 -15.71
N ARG A 99 -8.60 22.66 -15.50
CA ARG A 99 -8.24 21.75 -14.41
C ARG A 99 -6.83 21.21 -14.63
N ILE A 100 -6.08 21.07 -13.54
CA ILE A 100 -4.78 20.39 -13.54
C ILE A 100 -5.03 18.96 -14.00
N ASP A 101 -4.43 18.60 -15.12
CA ASP A 101 -4.39 17.22 -15.58
C ASP A 101 -3.19 16.53 -14.93
N ILE A 102 -3.48 15.59 -14.02
CA ILE A 102 -2.44 14.85 -13.30
C ILE A 102 -1.57 14.05 -14.29
N HIS A 103 -2.12 13.64 -15.43
CA HIS A 103 -1.38 12.92 -16.46
C HIS A 103 -0.33 13.81 -17.11
N GLU A 104 -0.68 15.05 -17.44
CA GLU A 104 0.26 16.03 -18.01
C GLU A 104 1.45 16.26 -17.07
N LEU A 105 1.25 16.17 -15.75
CA LEU A 105 2.33 16.33 -14.77
C LEU A 105 3.38 15.23 -14.88
N PHE A 106 3.01 13.98 -15.13
CA PHE A 106 3.98 12.88 -15.23
C PHE A 106 4.90 12.97 -16.46
N PHE A 107 4.56 13.80 -17.45
CA PHE A 107 5.45 14.08 -18.58
C PHE A 107 6.49 15.17 -18.27
N LEU A 108 6.34 15.90 -17.17
CA LEU A 108 7.30 16.91 -16.73
C LEU A 108 8.56 16.24 -16.16
N GLU A 109 9.75 16.73 -16.52
CA GLU A 109 11.03 16.20 -16.04
C GLU A 109 11.08 16.09 -14.51
N ALA A 110 10.64 17.13 -13.81
CA ALA A 110 10.60 17.15 -12.33
C ALA A 110 9.74 16.03 -11.73
N CYS A 111 8.78 15.49 -12.47
CA CYS A 111 7.83 14.47 -12.02
C CYS A 111 8.20 13.05 -12.48
N LYS A 112 9.15 12.88 -13.41
CA LYS A 112 9.56 11.55 -13.91
C LYS A 112 10.15 10.66 -12.81
N THR A 113 10.65 11.24 -11.74
CA THR A 113 11.24 10.53 -10.59
C THR A 113 10.23 10.16 -9.51
N ILE A 114 8.94 10.46 -9.71
CA ILE A 114 7.90 10.12 -8.73
C ILE A 114 7.76 8.61 -8.67
N ARG A 115 8.10 8.04 -7.52
CA ARG A 115 8.00 6.61 -7.22
C ARG A 115 6.79 6.28 -6.36
N GLU A 116 6.23 7.29 -5.71
CA GLU A 116 5.22 7.13 -4.69
C GLU A 116 4.03 8.07 -4.91
N ILE A 117 2.81 7.53 -4.84
CA ILE A 117 1.57 8.30 -4.97
C ILE A 117 0.69 8.08 -3.73
N TRP A 118 0.32 9.18 -3.08
CA TRP A 118 -0.54 9.21 -1.91
C TRP A 118 -1.87 9.85 -2.24
N VAL A 119 -2.93 9.08 -2.08
CA VAL A 119 -4.31 9.52 -2.27
C VAL A 119 -4.95 9.59 -0.89
N VAL A 120 -4.92 10.79 -0.31
CA VAL A 120 -5.38 11.03 1.07
C VAL A 120 -6.89 11.22 1.13
N ASP A 121 -7.49 11.78 0.09
CA ASP A 121 -8.93 11.89 -0.03
C ASP A 121 -9.55 10.58 -0.57
N PRO A 122 -10.85 10.35 -0.35
CA PRO A 122 -11.55 9.23 -0.98
C PRO A 122 -11.42 9.28 -2.50
N TYR A 123 -11.02 8.18 -3.13
CA TYR A 123 -10.80 8.11 -4.58
C TYR A 123 -12.06 8.45 -5.41
N ALA A 124 -13.25 8.27 -4.83
CA ALA A 124 -14.52 8.65 -5.47
C ALA A 124 -14.56 10.14 -5.83
N ASP A 125 -13.92 11.00 -5.04
CA ASP A 125 -13.88 12.45 -5.23
C ASP A 125 -12.84 12.89 -6.29
N LEU A 126 -12.08 11.94 -6.83
CA LEU A 126 -10.97 12.18 -7.76
C LEU A 126 -11.27 11.79 -9.21
N ASP A 127 -12.47 11.29 -9.48
CA ASP A 127 -12.92 10.81 -10.80
C ASP A 127 -12.79 11.87 -11.91
N ASP A 128 -13.01 13.11 -11.52
CA ASP A 128 -12.91 14.29 -12.38
C ASP A 128 -11.47 14.66 -12.75
N VAL A 129 -10.49 14.10 -12.04
CA VAL A 129 -9.08 14.50 -12.02
C VAL A 129 -8.17 13.36 -12.50
N LEU A 130 -8.48 12.11 -12.16
CA LEU A 130 -7.76 10.90 -12.58
C LEU A 130 -8.48 10.22 -13.76
N LYS A 131 -8.79 10.99 -14.80
CA LYS A 131 -9.47 10.48 -16.00
C LYS A 131 -8.53 9.56 -16.78
N HIS A 132 -8.79 8.25 -16.69
CA HIS A 132 -8.17 7.14 -17.43
C HIS A 132 -6.77 6.71 -16.96
N PRO A 133 -6.47 5.41 -16.98
CA PRO A 133 -5.26 4.86 -16.38
C PRO A 133 -4.11 4.89 -17.38
N ILE A 134 -3.30 5.94 -17.36
CA ILE A 134 -1.98 5.87 -17.99
C ILE A 134 -1.09 5.03 -17.09
N LEU A 135 -0.41 4.04 -17.68
CA LEU A 135 0.58 3.24 -16.96
C LEU A 135 1.76 4.15 -16.54
N ILE A 136 1.80 4.51 -15.27
CA ILE A 136 2.90 5.29 -14.70
C ILE A 136 4.03 4.32 -14.37
N ASN A 137 4.95 4.14 -15.31
CA ASN A 137 5.96 3.08 -15.27
C ASN A 137 6.96 3.20 -14.11
N ASN A 138 7.18 4.41 -13.59
CA ASN A 138 8.18 4.68 -12.55
C ASN A 138 7.61 4.63 -11.12
N THR A 139 6.29 4.49 -10.98
CA THR A 139 5.62 4.43 -9.68
C THR A 139 5.30 2.98 -9.31
N ASP A 140 5.88 2.54 -8.21
CA ASP A 140 5.72 1.19 -7.68
C ASP A 140 5.10 1.18 -6.26
N SER A 141 4.95 2.36 -5.64
CA SER A 141 4.33 2.55 -4.33
C SER A 141 3.06 3.40 -4.39
N PHE A 142 1.97 2.88 -3.84
CA PHE A 142 0.67 3.54 -3.79
C PHE A 142 0.06 3.52 -2.39
N SER A 143 -0.51 4.64 -1.96
CA SER A 143 -1.27 4.74 -0.73
C SER A 143 -2.65 5.30 -0.99
N PHE A 144 -3.70 4.62 -0.52
CA PHE A 144 -5.09 5.05 -0.63
C PHE A 144 -5.72 5.13 0.75
N ALA A 145 -6.46 6.21 1.03
CA ALA A 145 -7.19 6.36 2.28
C ALA A 145 -8.33 5.34 2.44
N SER A 146 -9.00 4.98 1.35
CA SER A 146 -10.06 3.97 1.34
C SER A 146 -10.08 3.19 0.04
N PHE A 147 -10.47 1.92 0.14
CA PHE A 147 -10.65 1.04 -1.00
C PHE A 147 -12.01 1.28 -1.65
N THR A 148 -12.01 1.43 -2.98
CA THR A 148 -13.22 1.55 -3.79
C THR A 148 -13.09 0.68 -5.03
N GLN A 149 -14.20 0.42 -5.74
CA GLN A 149 -14.15 -0.27 -7.03
C GLN A 149 -13.18 0.40 -8.02
N LYS A 150 -13.10 1.74 -7.97
CA LYS A 150 -12.20 2.51 -8.84
C LYS A 150 -10.72 2.31 -8.48
N VAL A 151 -10.40 2.18 -7.19
CA VAL A 151 -9.05 1.79 -6.75
C VAL A 151 -8.72 0.39 -7.27
N CYS A 152 -9.69 -0.52 -7.30
CA CYS A 152 -9.54 -1.84 -7.91
C CYS A 152 -9.23 -1.72 -9.41
N ASP A 153 -10.02 -0.97 -10.16
CA ASP A 153 -9.84 -0.76 -11.60
C ASP A 153 -8.47 -0.13 -11.90
N PHE A 154 -8.05 0.84 -11.09
CA PHE A 154 -6.71 1.44 -11.13
C PHE A 154 -5.62 0.36 -10.93
N LEU A 155 -5.71 -0.41 -9.85
CA LEU A 155 -4.72 -1.44 -9.53
C LEU A 155 -4.66 -2.57 -10.57
N ILE A 156 -5.76 -2.87 -11.27
CA ILE A 156 -5.79 -3.83 -12.38
C ILE A 156 -4.93 -3.39 -13.55
N VAL A 157 -4.86 -2.08 -13.80
CA VAL A 157 -4.06 -1.51 -14.89
C VAL A 157 -2.59 -1.40 -14.48
N HIS A 158 -2.32 -1.09 -13.22
CA HIS A 158 -0.98 -0.89 -12.68
C HIS A 158 -0.35 -2.18 -12.10
N LYS A 159 -0.28 -3.28 -12.88
CA LYS A 159 0.17 -4.64 -12.45
C LYS A 159 1.59 -4.76 -11.86
N ARG A 160 2.34 -3.65 -11.82
CA ARG A 160 3.72 -3.57 -11.31
C ARG A 160 3.81 -2.95 -9.92
N VAL A 161 2.68 -2.66 -9.26
CA VAL A 161 2.68 -2.19 -7.87
C VAL A 161 3.42 -3.21 -7.00
N ARG A 162 4.45 -2.74 -6.29
CA ARG A 162 5.23 -3.54 -5.34
C ARG A 162 4.82 -3.24 -3.90
N HIS A 163 4.49 -1.99 -3.62
CA HIS A 163 4.13 -1.52 -2.29
C HIS A 163 2.74 -0.87 -2.34
N LEU A 164 1.82 -1.38 -1.54
CA LEU A 164 0.46 -0.87 -1.48
C LEU A 164 0.05 -0.64 -0.04
N SER A 165 -0.52 0.53 0.25
CA SER A 165 -1.09 0.87 1.54
C SER A 165 -2.55 1.27 1.34
N ILE A 166 -3.46 0.62 2.05
CA ILE A 166 -4.89 0.87 1.97
C ILE A 166 -5.40 1.15 3.39
N GLY A 167 -6.13 2.24 3.55
CA GLY A 167 -6.73 2.58 4.84
C GLY A 167 -7.85 1.60 5.20
N GLU A 168 -9.04 1.82 4.66
CA GLU A 168 -10.21 0.95 4.85
C GLU A 168 -10.45 0.02 3.66
N VAL A 169 -10.75 -1.25 3.91
CA VAL A 169 -11.00 -2.23 2.85
C VAL A 169 -11.85 -3.41 3.31
N ARG A 170 -12.65 -3.99 2.39
CA ARG A 170 -13.40 -5.23 2.60
C ARG A 170 -12.79 -6.38 1.79
N ALA A 171 -12.88 -7.62 2.29
CA ALA A 171 -12.24 -8.80 1.69
C ALA A 171 -12.48 -9.06 0.19
N PRO A 172 -13.70 -8.89 -0.38
CA PRO A 172 -13.90 -9.12 -1.82
C PRO A 172 -13.04 -8.21 -2.70
N GLY A 173 -12.78 -6.97 -2.24
CA GLY A 173 -11.91 -6.03 -2.93
C GLY A 173 -10.45 -6.47 -2.93
N LEU A 174 -9.98 -7.00 -1.80
CA LEU A 174 -8.59 -7.42 -1.58
C LEU A 174 -8.20 -8.63 -2.42
N ALA A 175 -9.13 -9.58 -2.57
CA ALA A 175 -8.89 -10.74 -3.43
C ALA A 175 -8.56 -10.32 -4.87
N THR A 176 -9.22 -9.28 -5.35
CA THR A 176 -8.98 -8.73 -6.68
C THR A 176 -7.66 -7.99 -6.74
N VAL A 177 -7.30 -7.23 -5.71
CA VAL A 177 -6.00 -6.53 -5.61
C VAL A 177 -4.82 -7.49 -5.74
N VAL A 178 -4.79 -8.54 -4.92
CA VAL A 178 -3.68 -9.50 -4.89
C VAL A 178 -3.60 -10.27 -6.20
N LYS A 179 -4.75 -10.69 -6.78
CA LYS A 179 -4.77 -11.34 -8.10
C LYS A 179 -4.28 -10.43 -9.23
N ALA A 180 -4.61 -9.15 -9.16
CA ALA A 180 -4.27 -8.18 -10.19
C ALA A 180 -2.80 -7.74 -10.16
N ASN A 181 -2.12 -7.86 -9.00
CA ASN A 181 -0.78 -7.34 -8.77
C ASN A 181 0.21 -8.44 -8.40
N PRO A 182 0.63 -9.29 -9.34
CA PRO A 182 1.55 -10.40 -9.07
C PRO A 182 2.97 -9.97 -8.64
N SER A 183 3.27 -8.68 -8.75
CA SER A 183 4.55 -8.08 -8.31
C SER A 183 4.47 -7.48 -6.91
N LEU A 184 3.33 -7.62 -6.21
CA LEU A 184 3.13 -7.06 -4.89
C LEU A 184 4.08 -7.75 -3.89
N GLU A 185 4.94 -6.97 -3.27
CA GLU A 185 5.91 -7.41 -2.25
C GLU A 185 5.39 -7.06 -0.85
N TYR A 186 4.66 -5.94 -0.72
CA TYR A 186 4.15 -5.44 0.56
C TYR A 186 2.76 -4.82 0.42
N LEU A 187 1.82 -5.25 1.27
CA LEU A 187 0.47 -4.73 1.42
C LEU A 187 0.22 -4.32 2.88
N PHE A 188 0.02 -3.03 3.12
CA PHE A 188 -0.37 -2.51 4.43
C PHE A 188 -1.86 -2.18 4.47
N ILE A 189 -2.56 -2.67 5.50
CA ILE A 189 -3.99 -2.45 5.72
C ILE A 189 -4.15 -1.78 7.08
N ARG A 190 -4.63 -0.53 7.10
CA ARG A 190 -4.82 0.22 8.36
C ARG A 190 -6.09 -0.16 9.11
N TYR A 191 -7.01 -0.84 8.43
CA TYR A 191 -8.26 -1.30 9.02
C TYR A 191 -8.12 -2.66 9.71
N GLN A 192 -8.97 -2.90 10.70
CA GLN A 192 -9.04 -4.17 11.40
C GLN A 192 -9.72 -5.22 10.51
N LEU A 193 -9.05 -6.33 10.25
CA LEU A 193 -9.64 -7.44 9.51
C LEU A 193 -10.43 -8.38 10.44
N LEU A 194 -11.53 -8.94 9.91
CA LEU A 194 -12.25 -10.05 10.55
C LEU A 194 -11.50 -11.37 10.31
N ALA A 195 -11.70 -12.35 11.18
CA ALA A 195 -11.11 -13.69 11.05
C ALA A 195 -11.41 -14.34 9.68
N ILE A 196 -12.62 -14.14 9.15
CA ILE A 196 -13.02 -14.63 7.82
C ILE A 196 -12.26 -13.94 6.67
N ASP A 197 -11.90 -12.67 6.84
CA ASP A 197 -11.11 -11.93 5.86
C ASP A 197 -9.68 -12.48 5.82
N VAL A 198 -9.09 -12.74 7.00
CA VAL A 198 -7.77 -13.37 7.14
C VAL A 198 -7.73 -14.76 6.50
N LEU A 199 -8.75 -15.60 6.76
CA LEU A 199 -8.87 -16.90 6.10
C LEU A 199 -8.87 -16.74 4.58
N SER A 200 -9.69 -15.81 4.07
CA SER A 200 -9.81 -15.55 2.63
C SER A 200 -8.47 -15.13 2.03
N PHE A 201 -7.65 -14.36 2.74
CA PHE A 201 -6.29 -14.01 2.31
C PHE A 201 -5.38 -15.23 2.20
N VAL A 202 -5.36 -16.07 3.23
CA VAL A 202 -4.52 -17.28 3.23
C VAL A 202 -4.94 -18.18 2.07
N GLU A 203 -6.23 -18.47 1.93
CA GLU A 203 -6.76 -19.29 0.82
C GLU A 203 -6.37 -18.71 -0.55
N LEU A 204 -6.46 -17.39 -0.71
CA LEU A 204 -6.10 -16.69 -1.94
C LEU A 204 -4.61 -16.80 -2.27
N LEU A 205 -3.73 -16.61 -1.29
CA LEU A 205 -2.28 -16.70 -1.46
C LEU A 205 -1.88 -18.10 -1.93
N PHE A 206 -2.48 -19.15 -1.35
CA PHE A 206 -2.31 -20.53 -1.81
C PHE A 206 -2.86 -20.75 -3.22
N ALA A 207 -4.08 -20.28 -3.50
CA ALA A 207 -4.73 -20.45 -4.81
C ALA A 207 -3.96 -19.75 -5.95
N THR A 208 -3.31 -18.63 -5.64
CA THR A 208 -2.58 -17.83 -6.63
C THR A 208 -1.08 -18.14 -6.69
N LYS A 209 -0.54 -18.94 -5.74
CA LYS A 209 0.89 -19.18 -5.58
C LYS A 209 1.69 -17.88 -5.65
N HIS A 210 1.19 -16.86 -4.95
CA HIS A 210 1.76 -15.53 -5.02
C HIS A 210 3.25 -15.57 -4.65
N LYS A 211 4.06 -14.69 -5.28
CA LYS A 211 5.43 -14.46 -4.82
C LYS A 211 5.41 -14.03 -3.34
N PRO A 212 6.52 -14.21 -2.61
CA PRO A 212 6.60 -13.75 -1.23
C PRO A 212 6.08 -12.33 -1.09
N CYS A 213 5.01 -12.19 -0.32
CA CYS A 213 4.30 -10.95 -0.11
C CYS A 213 3.98 -10.86 1.39
N VAL A 214 4.24 -9.70 1.94
CA VAL A 214 3.88 -9.34 3.31
C VAL A 214 2.53 -8.65 3.29
N ILE A 215 1.58 -9.12 4.09
CA ILE A 215 0.31 -8.44 4.33
C ILE A 215 0.28 -8.05 5.80
N ASP A 216 0.46 -6.77 6.09
CA ASP A 216 0.47 -6.24 7.46
C ASP A 216 -0.81 -5.47 7.74
N CYS A 217 -1.50 -5.86 8.81
CA CYS A 217 -2.82 -5.39 9.17
C CYS A 217 -2.75 -4.79 10.58
N MET A 218 -3.25 -3.57 10.75
CA MET A 218 -3.13 -2.85 12.02
C MET A 218 -3.73 -3.59 13.21
N ARG A 219 -4.77 -4.40 13.01
CA ARG A 219 -5.43 -5.21 14.06
C ARG A 219 -6.06 -6.46 13.46
N CYS A 220 -6.13 -7.51 14.26
CA CYS A 220 -6.86 -8.71 13.93
C CYS A 220 -7.72 -9.19 15.09
N SER A 221 -8.81 -9.87 14.74
CA SER A 221 -9.69 -10.57 15.66
C SER A 221 -9.14 -11.95 16.04
N ASP A 222 -9.69 -12.51 17.12
CA ASP A 222 -9.31 -13.76 17.80
C ASP A 222 -8.52 -14.79 16.96
N SER A 223 -7.26 -15.00 17.34
CA SER A 223 -6.37 -15.97 16.68
C SER A 223 -6.89 -17.40 16.75
N ARG A 224 -7.71 -17.75 17.76
CA ARG A 224 -8.32 -19.08 17.89
C ARG A 224 -9.36 -19.33 16.80
N GLU A 225 -10.14 -18.32 16.45
CA GLU A 225 -11.15 -18.40 15.39
C GLU A 225 -10.47 -18.61 14.04
N ILE A 226 -9.38 -17.88 13.76
CA ILE A 226 -8.58 -18.04 12.53
C ILE A 226 -7.98 -19.45 12.45
N CYS A 227 -7.39 -19.94 13.54
CA CYS A 227 -6.87 -21.31 13.59
C CYS A 227 -7.95 -22.35 13.33
N SER A 228 -9.14 -22.16 13.92
CA SER A 228 -10.27 -23.04 13.72
C SER A 228 -10.67 -23.08 12.25
N PHE A 229 -10.85 -21.91 11.61
CA PHE A 229 -11.19 -21.83 10.20
C PHE A 229 -10.15 -22.50 9.29
N LEU A 230 -8.86 -22.25 9.52
CA LEU A 230 -7.79 -22.88 8.73
C LEU A 230 -7.79 -24.40 8.86
N ARG A 231 -7.97 -24.95 10.07
CA ARG A 231 -8.06 -26.42 10.25
C ARG A 231 -9.25 -27.02 9.50
N HIS A 232 -10.42 -26.38 9.56
CA HIS A 232 -11.61 -26.83 8.83
C HIS A 232 -11.41 -26.82 7.30
N LYS A 233 -10.49 -25.99 6.80
CA LYS A 233 -10.13 -25.90 5.38
C LYS A 233 -8.99 -26.83 4.97
N GLY A 234 -8.52 -27.70 5.86
CA GLY A 234 -7.49 -28.70 5.55
C GLY A 234 -6.06 -28.17 5.61
N PHE A 235 -5.82 -27.09 6.37
CA PHE A 235 -4.48 -26.62 6.67
C PHE A 235 -3.90 -27.35 7.90
N VAL A 236 -2.63 -27.73 7.79
CA VAL A 236 -1.81 -28.17 8.92
C VAL A 236 -1.16 -26.93 9.53
N LEU A 237 -1.25 -26.79 10.85
CA LEU A 237 -0.76 -25.62 11.58
C LEU A 237 0.39 -26.00 12.51
N GLU A 238 1.51 -25.30 12.40
CA GLU A 238 2.63 -25.34 13.34
C GLU A 238 2.68 -24.01 14.09
N THR A 239 2.88 -24.04 15.41
CA THR A 239 2.90 -22.84 16.24
C THR A 239 4.26 -22.70 16.92
N SER A 240 4.82 -21.49 16.85
CA SER A 240 6.05 -21.12 17.55
C SER A 240 5.88 -19.77 18.26
N PHE A 241 6.81 -19.49 19.17
CA PHE A 241 6.91 -18.22 19.88
C PHE A 241 8.25 -17.57 19.53
N ASP A 242 8.27 -16.26 19.26
CA ASP A 242 9.51 -15.52 19.05
C ASP A 242 10.04 -14.89 20.36
N SER A 243 11.21 -14.25 20.29
CA SER A 243 11.89 -13.63 21.44
C SER A 243 11.13 -12.46 22.07
N GLU A 244 10.05 -12.00 21.44
CA GLU A 244 9.20 -10.90 21.88
C GLU A 244 7.78 -11.40 22.27
N ASP A 245 7.64 -12.71 22.57
CA ASP A 245 6.40 -13.41 22.95
C ASP A 245 5.29 -13.40 21.88
N HIS A 246 5.63 -13.23 20.60
CA HIS A 246 4.63 -13.28 19.55
C HIS A 246 4.28 -14.71 19.16
N THR A 247 2.99 -14.96 18.96
CA THR A 247 2.53 -16.24 18.41
C THR A 247 2.67 -16.21 16.90
N ILE A 248 3.53 -17.09 16.36
CA ILE A 248 3.69 -17.29 14.93
C ILE A 248 3.02 -18.61 14.57
N ILE A 249 2.16 -18.57 13.55
CA ILE A 249 1.47 -19.74 13.02
C ILE A 249 1.91 -19.96 11.60
N ARG A 250 2.57 -21.09 11.35
CA ARG A 250 2.83 -21.56 10.00
C ARG A 250 1.69 -22.46 9.54
N ALA A 251 0.99 -22.03 8.50
CA ALA A 251 -0.11 -22.75 7.87
C ALA A 251 0.35 -23.35 6.54
N THR A 252 0.29 -24.68 6.43
CA THR A 252 0.66 -25.41 5.21
C THR A 252 -0.55 -26.18 4.70
N HIS A 253 -0.89 -26.01 3.42
CA HIS A 253 -2.00 -26.73 2.82
C HIS A 253 -1.57 -28.13 2.38
N LEU A 254 -2.36 -29.17 2.68
CA LEU A 254 -2.02 -30.57 2.38
C LEU A 254 -1.70 -30.84 0.90
N LYS A 255 -2.30 -30.09 -0.02
CA LYS A 255 -2.07 -30.19 -1.47
C LYS A 255 -0.82 -29.44 -1.98
N HIS A 256 -0.19 -28.62 -1.14
CA HIS A 256 0.89 -27.71 -1.51
C HIS A 256 1.99 -27.70 -0.43
N ALA A 257 2.65 -28.85 -0.22
CA ALA A 257 3.63 -29.04 0.85
C ALA A 257 4.84 -28.08 0.78
N ASP A 258 5.20 -27.58 -0.41
CA ASP A 258 6.33 -26.67 -0.62
C ASP A 258 5.98 -25.18 -0.45
N TYR A 259 4.74 -24.88 -0.02
CA TYR A 259 4.24 -23.52 0.16
C TYR A 259 3.57 -23.41 1.52
N PHE A 260 3.99 -22.41 2.29
CA PHE A 260 3.39 -22.14 3.58
C PHE A 260 3.10 -20.65 3.73
N VAL A 261 2.16 -20.34 4.61
CA VAL A 261 1.85 -18.98 5.02
C VAL A 261 2.16 -18.85 6.50
N GLU A 262 3.01 -17.91 6.87
CA GLU A 262 3.26 -17.54 8.26
C GLU A 262 2.34 -16.41 8.69
N ILE A 263 1.75 -16.53 9.87
CA ILE A 263 0.84 -15.57 10.46
C ILE A 263 1.36 -15.20 11.84
N ALA A 264 1.84 -13.97 11.99
CA ALA A 264 2.31 -13.44 13.25
C ALA A 264 1.18 -12.64 13.93
N PHE A 265 0.84 -13.03 15.15
CA PHE A 265 -0.15 -12.34 15.99
C PHE A 265 0.59 -11.46 17.01
N ARG A 266 0.63 -10.16 16.75
CA ARG A 266 1.20 -9.12 17.63
C ARG A 266 0.14 -8.06 17.96
N ARG A 267 0.57 -6.80 18.20
CA ARG A 267 -0.31 -5.61 18.13
C ARG A 267 -0.91 -5.42 16.74
N THR A 268 -0.12 -5.75 15.71
CA THR A 268 -0.53 -5.88 14.31
C THR A 268 -0.58 -7.36 13.93
N LEU A 269 -1.40 -7.71 12.94
CA LEU A 269 -1.41 -9.03 12.34
C LEU A 269 -0.59 -8.98 11.07
N THR A 270 0.37 -9.88 10.95
CA THR A 270 1.14 -9.97 9.72
C THR A 270 1.07 -11.35 9.11
N ILE A 271 0.71 -11.41 7.82
CA ILE A 271 0.54 -12.63 7.03
C ILE A 271 1.60 -12.64 5.94
N TYR A 272 2.34 -13.73 5.83
CA TYR A 272 3.48 -13.86 4.94
C TYR A 272 3.32 -15.11 4.12
N ALA A 273 3.22 -14.97 2.82
CA ALA A 273 3.37 -16.11 1.95
C ALA A 273 4.86 -16.39 1.74
N LEU A 274 5.34 -17.57 2.08
CA LEU A 274 6.71 -17.98 1.82
C LEU A 274 6.71 -19.21 0.90
N ARG A 275 7.59 -19.17 -0.09
CA ARG A 275 7.80 -20.27 -1.03
C ARG A 275 9.02 -21.04 -0.56
N THR A 276 8.87 -22.30 -0.19
CA THR A 276 10.00 -23.15 0.21
C THR A 276 9.90 -24.51 -0.47
N ALA A 277 10.35 -24.56 -1.71
CA ALA A 277 10.70 -25.83 -2.37
C ALA A 277 12.21 -26.12 -2.37
N GLU A 278 13.07 -25.11 -2.14
CA GLU A 278 14.52 -25.26 -2.37
C GLU A 278 15.38 -25.46 -1.10
N VAL A 279 14.85 -25.26 0.11
CA VAL A 279 15.64 -25.38 1.36
C VAL A 279 15.64 -26.81 1.93
N ILE A 280 14.79 -27.73 1.45
CA ILE A 280 14.72 -29.12 1.94
C ILE A 280 15.61 -30.08 1.13
N LYS A 281 16.24 -29.62 0.03
CA LYS A 281 17.08 -30.47 -0.84
C LYS A 281 18.59 -30.35 -0.64
N THR A 282 19.05 -29.91 0.52
CA THR A 282 20.47 -30.09 0.93
C THR A 282 20.59 -31.11 2.05
N ARG A 283 20.14 -32.35 1.77
CA ARG A 283 20.61 -33.55 2.45
C ARG A 283 20.64 -34.72 1.47
N HIS A 284 21.76 -34.87 0.80
CA HIS A 284 22.39 -36.18 0.59
C HIS A 284 23.89 -36.02 0.71
#